data_AF-A0A8J5S196-F1
#
_entry.id   AF-A0A8J5S196-F1
#
_cell.length_a   1.000
_cell.length_b   1.000
_cell.length_c   1.000
_cell.angle_alpha   90.00
_cell.angle_beta   90.00
_cell.angle_gamma   90.00
#
_symmetry.space_group_name_H-M   'P 1'
#
loop_
_entity.id
_entity.type
_entity.pdbx_description
1 polymer ?
#
loop_
_entity_poly.entity_id
_entity_poly.type
_entity_poly.pdbx_seq_one_letter_code
_entity_poly.pdbx_strand_id
1 'polypeptide(L)'
;MLGALLRLLSACGGVWPTSPAPASTSAAGDHAAEGRDGLLWWRDLARCHAGELSVSVVQGNNVLEDQCHVESAPPLGTCLGVFDGHAGPDAARFACDHLFPNLREAASGPQGVTADAIREAFLATEEAFLALVSRMWDTQPDIATVGTCCLAGVVHQRTLFVASLGDSRAVLGKKVGRTGQIAAEQLSSEHNANEEGVRQELMSQHPDDPQIVALKHGVWRVKGIIQVSRSLGDAYLKHTQYNTERIKPKFRLSEPFSKPILSANPSIISRCLQPSDCFIIFASDGLWEHLSNQQAVEIVHSHQRAGSAKRLIKAALHEAARKREMRYSDLMKIDKKMCLRSLIMS
;
A
#
# COMPACT_ATOMS: atom_id res chain seq x y z
N MET A 1 -32.79 -10.37 14.54
CA MET A 1 -32.17 -11.34 13.59
C MET A 1 -32.31 -10.90 12.12
N LEU A 2 -32.06 -9.63 11.77
CA LEU A 2 -32.10 -9.20 10.36
C LEU A 2 -31.31 -7.89 10.07
N GLY A 3 -30.23 -7.65 10.84
CA GLY A 3 -29.33 -6.49 10.65
C GLY A 3 -27.84 -6.84 10.47
N ALA A 4 -27.49 -8.13 10.52
CA ALA A 4 -26.11 -8.62 10.41
C ALA A 4 -25.70 -9.00 8.97
N LEU A 5 -26.60 -8.86 8.00
CA LEU A 5 -26.39 -9.31 6.61
C LEU A 5 -25.88 -8.22 5.65
N LEU A 6 -25.62 -7.00 6.14
CA LEU A 6 -24.94 -5.93 5.39
C LEU A 6 -23.41 -5.96 5.53
N ARG A 7 -22.84 -6.95 6.23
CA ARG A 7 -21.38 -7.11 6.44
C ARG A 7 -20.71 -8.08 5.48
N LEU A 8 -21.04 -8.00 4.20
CA LEU A 8 -20.32 -8.71 3.12
C LEU A 8 -19.59 -7.76 2.15
N LEU A 9 -19.63 -6.45 2.42
CA LEU A 9 -18.79 -5.43 1.76
C LEU A 9 -17.49 -5.11 2.55
N SER A 10 -17.23 -5.80 3.66
CA SER A 10 -16.05 -5.59 4.53
C SER A 10 -14.88 -6.54 4.22
N ALA A 11 -15.01 -7.42 3.22
CA ALA A 11 -14.07 -8.52 3.01
C ALA A 11 -12.96 -8.24 1.98
N CYS A 12 -12.85 -7.02 1.43
CA CYS A 12 -11.83 -6.68 0.42
C CYS A 12 -11.12 -5.33 0.59
N GLY A 13 -11.27 -4.62 1.71
CA GLY A 13 -10.59 -3.34 1.94
C GLY A 13 -11.41 -2.37 2.80
N GLY A 14 -10.72 -1.46 3.50
CA GLY A 14 -11.33 -0.39 4.30
C GLY A 14 -12.16 0.59 3.47
N VAL A 15 -12.90 1.45 4.17
CA VAL A 15 -14.15 2.08 3.72
C VAL A 15 -14.00 3.04 2.53
N TRP A 16 -14.91 2.97 1.56
CA TRP A 16 -15.06 3.90 0.41
C TRP A 16 -16.50 4.43 0.24
N PRO A 17 -16.74 5.76 0.26
CA PRO A 17 -17.87 6.33 -0.49
C PRO A 17 -17.43 7.46 -1.43
N THR A 18 -17.91 7.39 -2.68
CA THR A 18 -17.60 8.30 -3.79
C THR A 18 -18.90 8.83 -4.43
N SER A 19 -19.51 9.87 -3.83
CA SER A 19 -20.45 10.83 -4.45
C SER A 19 -20.67 12.04 -3.52
N PRO A 20 -20.83 13.27 -4.02
CA PRO A 20 -21.13 14.45 -3.19
C PRO A 20 -22.64 14.54 -2.93
N ALA A 21 -23.14 14.42 -1.69
CA ALA A 21 -24.58 14.53 -1.40
C ALA A 21 -25.01 15.99 -1.07
N PRO A 22 -26.31 16.35 -1.20
CA PRO A 22 -27.14 16.35 -2.41
C PRO A 22 -27.54 17.80 -2.82
N ALA A 23 -27.77 18.02 -4.12
CA ALA A 23 -28.85 18.90 -4.57
C ALA A 23 -29.99 18.00 -5.09
N SER A 24 -31.21 18.35 -4.73
CA SER A 24 -32.43 17.56 -4.89
C SER A 24 -32.77 17.10 -6.32
N THR A 25 -33.61 16.05 -6.37
CA THR A 25 -34.42 15.54 -7.50
C THR A 25 -33.78 14.59 -8.52
N SER A 26 -34.08 13.30 -8.31
CA SER A 26 -34.36 12.22 -9.27
C SER A 26 -34.11 12.46 -10.78
N ALA A 27 -33.10 11.78 -11.33
CA ALA A 27 -33.19 11.00 -12.58
C ALA A 27 -31.88 10.19 -12.80
N ALA A 28 -32.00 8.87 -13.00
CA ALA A 28 -31.01 7.90 -13.53
C ALA A 28 -29.53 8.09 -13.12
N GLY A 29 -29.10 7.44 -12.02
CA GLY A 29 -27.76 7.57 -11.44
C GLY A 29 -26.67 6.68 -12.07
N ASP A 30 -25.60 7.34 -12.50
CA ASP A 30 -24.29 6.90 -13.01
C ASP A 30 -23.51 6.03 -11.98
N HIS A 31 -23.91 4.77 -11.79
CA HIS A 31 -23.21 3.85 -10.87
C HIS A 31 -21.96 3.25 -11.54
N ALA A 32 -20.78 3.49 -10.96
CA ALA A 32 -19.52 2.84 -11.34
C ALA A 32 -19.70 1.31 -11.39
N ALA A 33 -19.28 0.67 -12.48
CA ALA A 33 -19.40 -0.78 -12.62
C ALA A 33 -18.46 -1.50 -11.63
N GLU A 34 -19.04 -2.17 -10.64
CA GLU A 34 -18.33 -3.07 -9.71
C GLU A 34 -18.48 -4.51 -10.17
N GLY A 35 -17.44 -5.32 -10.01
CA GLY A 35 -17.51 -6.73 -10.37
C GLY A 35 -16.49 -7.60 -9.64
N ARG A 36 -16.76 -8.91 -9.67
CA ARG A 36 -15.93 -9.94 -9.07
C ARG A 36 -15.84 -11.15 -10.00
N ASP A 37 -14.64 -11.72 -10.11
CA ASP A 37 -14.32 -12.89 -10.91
C ASP A 37 -13.33 -13.76 -10.11
N GLY A 38 -13.86 -14.74 -9.38
CA GLY A 38 -13.08 -15.56 -8.46
C GLY A 38 -12.40 -14.73 -7.36
N LEU A 39 -11.05 -14.72 -7.37
CA LEU A 39 -10.18 -13.98 -6.44
C LEU A 39 -9.95 -12.52 -6.85
N LEU A 40 -10.39 -12.14 -8.05
CA LEU A 40 -10.27 -10.79 -8.58
C LEU A 40 -11.54 -10.01 -8.27
N TRP A 41 -11.37 -8.84 -7.68
CA TRP A 41 -12.42 -7.85 -7.50
C TRP A 41 -11.98 -6.52 -8.13
N TRP A 42 -12.93 -5.77 -8.67
CA TRP A 42 -12.67 -4.46 -9.23
C TRP A 42 -13.87 -3.55 -9.09
N ARG A 43 -13.59 -2.25 -9.07
CA ARG A 43 -14.54 -1.18 -9.27
C ARG A 43 -13.98 -0.25 -10.33
N ASP A 44 -14.77 -0.03 -11.37
CA ASP A 44 -14.45 0.94 -12.41
C ASP A 44 -14.61 2.38 -11.88
N LEU A 45 -14.61 3.36 -12.78
CA LEU A 45 -14.45 4.78 -12.48
C LEU A 45 -15.43 5.29 -11.43
N ALA A 46 -14.91 5.59 -10.25
CA ALA A 46 -15.59 6.32 -9.20
C ALA A 46 -15.13 7.79 -9.21
N ARG A 47 -16.07 8.73 -9.07
CA ARG A 47 -15.74 10.16 -9.04
C ARG A 47 -15.22 10.59 -7.67
N CYS A 48 -14.14 11.35 -7.65
CA CYS A 48 -13.58 12.03 -6.48
C CYS A 48 -13.29 13.50 -6.79
N HIS A 49 -12.92 14.29 -5.78
CA HIS A 49 -12.61 15.71 -5.95
C HIS A 49 -11.40 15.94 -6.87
N ALA A 50 -10.45 14.99 -6.90
CA ALA A 50 -9.27 15.04 -7.75
C ALA A 50 -9.48 14.49 -9.17
N GLY A 51 -10.65 13.90 -9.49
CA GLY A 51 -10.93 13.31 -10.80
C GLY A 51 -11.74 12.02 -10.75
N GLU A 52 -11.30 11.02 -11.51
CA GLU A 52 -11.88 9.67 -11.54
C GLU A 52 -10.83 8.68 -11.04
N LEU A 53 -11.28 7.60 -10.40
CA LEU A 53 -10.41 6.53 -9.92
C LEU A 53 -10.98 5.17 -10.28
N SER A 54 -10.15 4.26 -10.77
CA SER A 54 -10.44 2.83 -10.90
C SER A 54 -9.62 2.07 -9.87
N VAL A 55 -10.23 1.05 -9.24
CA VAL A 55 -9.54 0.20 -8.28
C VAL A 55 -9.73 -1.27 -8.59
N SER A 56 -8.69 -2.07 -8.42
CA SER A 56 -8.79 -3.53 -8.50
C SER A 56 -7.90 -4.18 -7.44
N VAL A 57 -8.35 -5.33 -6.95
CA VAL A 57 -7.66 -6.16 -5.95
C VAL A 57 -7.71 -7.61 -6.41
N VAL A 58 -6.60 -8.33 -6.32
CA VAL A 58 -6.57 -9.79 -6.42
C VAL A 58 -6.07 -10.39 -5.12
N GLN A 59 -6.78 -11.41 -4.63
CA GLN A 59 -6.42 -12.07 -3.39
C GLN A 59 -5.24 -13.03 -3.58
N GLY A 60 -4.10 -12.66 -2.98
CA GLY A 60 -2.84 -13.41 -3.01
C GLY A 60 -2.75 -14.62 -2.07
N ASN A 61 -3.36 -14.46 -0.89
CA ASN A 61 -3.19 -15.30 0.29
C ASN A 61 -4.51 -15.91 0.77
N ASN A 62 -4.43 -16.87 1.69
CA ASN A 62 -5.59 -17.41 2.43
C ASN A 62 -6.44 -16.31 3.06
N VAL A 63 -5.77 -15.33 3.66
CA VAL A 63 -6.35 -14.10 4.20
C VAL A 63 -5.72 -12.96 3.42
N LEU A 64 -6.55 -12.10 2.81
CA LEU A 64 -6.05 -10.89 2.14
C LEU A 64 -5.42 -9.98 3.21
N GLU A 65 -4.11 -9.77 3.09
CA GLU A 65 -3.36 -8.88 3.98
C GLU A 65 -3.42 -7.43 3.47
N ASP A 66 -3.33 -7.22 2.14
CA ASP A 66 -3.49 -5.92 1.51
C ASP A 66 -4.81 -5.24 1.87
N GLN A 67 -4.73 -3.94 2.17
CA GLN A 67 -5.89 -3.05 2.32
C GLN A 67 -5.75 -1.85 1.39
N CYS A 68 -6.91 -1.29 1.02
CA CYS A 68 -7.03 -0.05 0.27
C CYS A 68 -7.90 0.95 1.00
N HIS A 69 -7.59 2.23 0.85
CA HIS A 69 -8.47 3.32 1.28
C HIS A 69 -8.63 4.35 0.18
N VAL A 70 -9.85 4.84 0.01
CA VAL A 70 -10.18 5.97 -0.85
C VAL A 70 -11.20 6.80 -0.10
N GLU A 71 -10.84 8.04 0.17
CA GLU A 71 -11.82 9.04 0.59
C GLU A 71 -11.62 10.34 -0.16
N SER A 72 -12.72 11.05 -0.39
CA SER A 72 -12.69 12.37 -1.00
C SER A 72 -13.61 13.28 -0.22
N ALA A 73 -13.05 14.06 0.69
CA ALA A 73 -13.80 14.98 1.52
C ALA A 73 -12.93 16.17 1.96
N PRO A 74 -13.53 17.37 2.13
CA PRO A 74 -12.89 18.43 2.90
C PRO A 74 -12.58 17.95 4.34
N PRO A 75 -11.52 18.46 4.99
CA PRO A 75 -10.57 19.45 4.47
C PRO A 75 -9.43 18.87 3.64
N LEU A 76 -9.23 17.55 3.64
CA LEU A 76 -8.03 16.92 3.08
C LEU A 76 -7.99 16.96 1.54
N GLY A 77 -9.14 16.83 0.88
CA GLY A 77 -9.20 16.65 -0.57
C GLY A 77 -9.42 15.19 -0.92
N THR A 78 -8.63 14.63 -1.84
CA THR A 78 -8.69 13.19 -2.18
C THR A 78 -7.51 12.46 -1.57
N CYS A 79 -7.80 11.44 -0.76
CA CYS A 79 -6.86 10.60 -0.06
C CYS A 79 -6.93 9.17 -0.61
N LEU A 80 -5.77 8.59 -0.90
CA LEU A 80 -5.62 7.24 -1.44
C LEU A 80 -4.58 6.49 -0.59
N GLY A 81 -4.86 5.25 -0.22
CA GLY A 81 -3.93 4.43 0.55
C GLY A 81 -3.83 3.01 0.01
N VAL A 82 -2.61 2.51 -0.13
CA VAL A 82 -2.27 1.10 -0.40
C VAL A 82 -1.46 0.60 0.79
N PHE A 83 -2.00 -0.38 1.50
CA PHE A 83 -1.37 -0.96 2.69
C PHE A 83 -1.09 -2.43 2.44
N ASP A 84 0.17 -2.79 2.24
CA ASP A 84 0.58 -4.17 1.99
C ASP A 84 0.99 -4.82 3.31
N GLY A 85 0.09 -5.59 3.90
CA GLY A 85 0.27 -6.21 5.21
C GLY A 85 1.09 -7.50 5.12
N HIS A 86 1.89 -7.80 6.13
CA HIS A 86 2.64 -9.06 6.21
C HIS A 86 2.59 -9.66 7.60
N ALA A 87 2.74 -10.99 7.65
CA ALA A 87 2.61 -11.83 8.85
C ALA A 87 1.23 -11.79 9.52
N GLY A 88 0.25 -11.16 8.88
CA GLY A 88 -1.13 -10.97 9.33
C GLY A 88 -1.71 -9.70 8.72
N PRO A 89 -3.06 -9.57 8.68
CA PRO A 89 -3.72 -8.38 8.12
C PRO A 89 -3.85 -7.22 9.12
N ASP A 90 -3.58 -7.44 10.41
CA ASP A 90 -3.99 -6.53 11.49
C ASP A 90 -3.32 -5.15 11.40
N ALA A 91 -2.02 -5.08 11.07
CA ALA A 91 -1.32 -3.80 10.89
C ALA A 91 -1.85 -3.01 9.69
N ALA A 92 -2.09 -3.68 8.55
CA ALA A 92 -2.63 -3.05 7.34
C ALA A 92 -4.05 -2.54 7.56
N ARG A 93 -4.91 -3.30 8.25
CA ARG A 93 -6.27 -2.86 8.63
C ARG A 93 -6.21 -1.67 9.57
N PHE A 94 -5.36 -1.74 10.60
CA PHE A 94 -5.20 -0.65 11.53
C PHE A 94 -4.75 0.64 10.83
N ALA A 95 -3.72 0.56 9.99
CA ALA A 95 -3.24 1.71 9.21
C ALA A 95 -4.33 2.27 8.29
N CYS A 96 -5.07 1.39 7.60
CA CYS A 96 -6.19 1.77 6.73
C CYS A 96 -7.27 2.56 7.49
N ASP A 97 -7.60 2.14 8.71
CA ASP A 97 -8.66 2.77 9.51
C ASP A 97 -8.21 4.05 10.23
N HIS A 98 -6.91 4.24 10.49
CA HIS A 98 -6.43 5.30 11.38
C HIS A 98 -5.57 6.37 10.67
N LEU A 99 -4.90 6.07 9.55
CA LEU A 99 -3.95 7.00 8.95
C LEU A 99 -4.61 8.31 8.49
N PHE A 100 -5.72 8.23 7.77
CA PHE A 100 -6.40 9.44 7.26
C PHE A 100 -7.17 10.21 8.34
N PRO A 101 -7.79 9.56 9.34
CA PRO A 101 -8.25 10.26 10.54
C PRO A 101 -7.13 11.03 11.26
N ASN A 102 -5.97 10.40 11.47
CA ASN A 102 -4.82 11.07 12.09
C ASN A 102 -4.30 12.23 11.22
N LEU A 103 -4.31 12.08 9.89
CA LEU A 103 -3.97 13.17 8.97
C LEU A 103 -4.97 14.33 9.06
N ARG A 104 -6.26 14.04 9.24
CA ARG A 104 -7.29 15.07 9.40
C ARG A 104 -7.06 15.91 10.65
N GLU A 105 -6.63 15.26 11.72
CA GLU A 105 -6.25 15.93 12.98
C GLU A 105 -4.97 16.74 12.79
N ALA A 106 -3.89 16.15 12.26
CA ALA A 106 -2.62 16.85 12.02
C ALA A 106 -2.77 18.04 11.04
N ALA A 107 -3.65 17.91 10.05
CA ALA A 107 -3.94 18.95 9.07
C ALA A 107 -5.02 19.96 9.52
N SER A 108 -5.49 19.92 10.78
CA SER A 108 -6.50 20.86 11.27
C SER A 108 -5.94 22.26 11.55
N GLY A 109 -4.61 22.40 11.56
CA GLY A 109 -3.92 23.67 11.73
C GLY A 109 -4.04 24.61 10.51
N PRO A 110 -3.55 25.86 10.62
CA PRO A 110 -3.70 26.88 9.59
C PRO A 110 -2.97 26.55 8.27
N GLN A 111 -1.97 25.67 8.31
CA GLN A 111 -1.22 25.25 7.12
C GLN A 111 -1.92 24.15 6.31
N GLY A 112 -2.95 23.50 6.86
CA GLY A 112 -3.66 22.41 6.19
C GLY A 112 -2.78 21.19 5.93
N VAL A 113 -2.92 20.60 4.74
CA VAL A 113 -2.16 19.40 4.34
C VAL A 113 -0.72 19.77 3.96
N THR A 114 0.24 19.33 4.75
CA THR A 114 1.69 19.49 4.50
C THR A 114 2.43 18.16 4.62
N ALA A 115 3.70 18.12 4.19
CA ALA A 115 4.54 16.94 4.38
C ALA A 115 4.74 16.61 5.88
N ASP A 116 4.77 17.62 6.74
CA ASP A 116 4.92 17.43 8.18
C ASP A 116 3.63 16.90 8.82
N ALA A 117 2.46 17.41 8.44
CA ALA A 117 1.18 16.86 8.88
C ALA A 117 1.02 15.38 8.46
N ILE A 118 1.51 15.02 7.26
CA ILE A 118 1.53 13.62 6.81
C ILE A 118 2.49 12.80 7.66
N ARG A 119 3.69 13.30 7.98
CA ARG A 119 4.64 12.59 8.85
C ARG A 119 4.10 12.40 10.26
N GLU A 120 3.45 13.41 10.82
CA GLU A 120 2.75 13.35 12.11
C GLU A 120 1.65 12.29 12.09
N ALA A 121 0.86 12.22 11.01
CA ALA A 121 -0.17 11.18 10.86
C ALA A 121 0.41 9.76 10.85
N PHE A 122 1.54 9.54 10.17
CA PHE A 122 2.24 8.26 10.19
C PHE A 122 2.76 7.93 11.59
N LEU A 123 3.37 8.90 12.28
CA LEU A 123 3.87 8.74 13.64
C LEU A 123 2.74 8.39 14.63
N ALA A 124 1.65 9.15 14.61
CA ALA A 124 0.48 8.89 15.46
C ALA A 124 -0.14 7.51 15.19
N THR A 125 -0.15 7.08 13.92
CA THR A 125 -0.65 5.75 13.53
C THR A 125 0.26 4.63 14.06
N GLU A 126 1.58 4.79 13.95
CA GLU A 126 2.56 3.85 14.51
C GLU A 126 2.45 3.76 16.04
N GLU A 127 2.43 4.90 16.73
CA GLU A 127 2.35 4.95 18.20
C GLU A 127 1.06 4.30 18.71
N ALA A 128 -0.08 4.58 18.06
CA ALA A 128 -1.35 3.96 18.41
C ALA A 128 -1.34 2.44 18.18
N PHE A 129 -0.68 1.97 17.11
CA PHE A 129 -0.53 0.54 16.86
C PHE A 129 0.41 -0.13 17.87
N LEU A 130 1.54 0.49 18.23
CA LEU A 130 2.44 -0.02 19.26
C LEU A 130 1.78 -0.05 20.65
N ALA A 131 0.90 0.91 20.95
CA ALA A 131 0.08 0.87 22.15
C ALA A 131 -0.92 -0.30 22.13
N LEU A 132 -1.49 -0.63 20.97
CA LEU A 132 -2.30 -1.83 20.79
C LEU A 132 -1.47 -3.11 21.04
N VAL A 133 -0.27 -3.20 20.45
CA VAL A 133 0.66 -4.32 20.67
C VAL A 133 0.97 -4.50 22.16
N SER A 134 1.29 -3.41 22.86
CA SER A 134 1.56 -3.43 24.30
C SER A 134 0.38 -3.98 25.11
N ARG A 135 -0.85 -3.51 24.84
CA ARG A 135 -2.06 -4.00 25.51
C ARG A 135 -2.36 -5.47 25.25
N MET A 136 -1.98 -5.98 24.08
CA MET A 136 -2.26 -7.34 23.65
C MET A 136 -1.11 -8.31 23.91
N TRP A 137 0.03 -7.83 24.42
CA TRP A 137 1.27 -8.60 24.51
C TRP A 137 1.14 -9.88 25.34
N ASP A 138 0.36 -9.85 26.42
CA ASP A 138 0.18 -11.00 27.30
C ASP A 138 -0.81 -12.04 26.75
N THR A 139 -1.74 -11.65 25.90
CA THR A 139 -2.83 -12.53 25.41
C THR A 139 -2.65 -12.95 23.96
N GLN A 140 -2.03 -12.11 23.13
CA GLN A 140 -1.82 -12.34 21.70
C GLN A 140 -0.47 -11.75 21.25
N PRO A 141 0.68 -12.33 21.67
CA PRO A 141 2.01 -11.80 21.37
C PRO A 141 2.36 -11.78 19.87
N ASP A 142 1.72 -12.63 19.05
CA ASP A 142 1.91 -12.66 17.60
C ASP A 142 1.61 -11.29 16.93
N ILE A 143 0.79 -10.43 17.54
CA ILE A 143 0.51 -9.08 17.02
C ILE A 143 1.78 -8.22 16.90
N ALA A 144 2.81 -8.49 17.72
CA ALA A 144 4.07 -7.76 17.61
C ALA A 144 4.85 -8.07 16.33
N THR A 145 4.49 -9.16 15.63
CA THR A 145 5.16 -9.64 14.41
C THR A 145 4.46 -9.20 13.13
N VAL A 146 3.26 -8.62 13.23
CA VAL A 146 2.51 -8.14 12.06
C VAL A 146 2.97 -6.72 11.70
N GLY A 147 3.07 -6.46 10.40
CA GLY A 147 3.47 -5.16 9.89
C GLY A 147 2.79 -4.84 8.57
N THR A 148 2.99 -3.63 8.08
CA THR A 148 2.48 -3.21 6.77
C THR A 148 3.41 -2.20 6.12
N CYS A 149 3.68 -2.39 4.82
CA CYS A 149 4.10 -1.30 3.96
C CYS A 149 2.91 -0.34 3.79
N CYS A 150 3.18 0.94 3.58
CA CYS A 150 2.17 1.98 3.45
C CYS A 150 2.57 2.97 2.37
N LEU A 151 1.72 3.10 1.35
CA LEU A 151 1.82 4.11 0.31
C LEU A 151 0.56 4.96 0.34
N ALA A 152 0.72 6.24 0.70
CA ALA A 152 -0.37 7.19 0.80
C ALA A 152 -0.22 8.31 -0.23
N GLY A 153 -1.31 8.60 -0.94
CA GLY A 153 -1.46 9.74 -1.84
C GLY A 153 -2.46 10.74 -1.28
N VAL A 154 -2.12 12.02 -1.27
CA VAL A 154 -3.05 13.09 -0.88
C VAL A 154 -3.03 14.17 -1.95
N VAL A 155 -4.17 14.39 -2.60
CA VAL A 155 -4.37 15.46 -3.56
C VAL A 155 -5.13 16.59 -2.88
N HIS A 156 -4.41 17.66 -2.56
CA HIS A 156 -4.92 18.86 -1.89
C HIS A 156 -4.60 20.10 -2.72
N GLN A 157 -5.62 20.86 -3.15
CA GLN A 157 -5.44 22.12 -3.90
C GLN A 157 -4.45 22.01 -5.09
N ARG A 158 -4.58 20.96 -5.92
CA ARG A 158 -3.67 20.62 -7.05
C ARG A 158 -2.25 20.18 -6.65
N THR A 159 -1.92 20.16 -5.37
CA THR A 159 -0.68 19.55 -4.89
C THR A 159 -0.93 18.09 -4.59
N LEU A 160 -0.12 17.22 -5.18
CA LEU A 160 -0.02 15.82 -4.83
C LEU A 160 1.09 15.65 -3.81
N PHE A 161 0.78 15.01 -2.69
CA PHE A 161 1.75 14.43 -1.76
C PHE A 161 1.76 12.92 -1.94
N VAL A 162 2.96 12.33 -2.01
CA VAL A 162 3.15 10.88 -2.00
C VAL A 162 4.06 10.54 -0.83
N ALA A 163 3.52 9.80 0.14
CA ALA A 163 4.25 9.27 1.27
C ALA A 163 4.43 7.76 1.11
N SER A 164 5.68 7.30 1.20
CA SER A 164 6.07 5.91 0.96
C SER A 164 6.83 5.34 2.15
N LEU A 165 6.40 4.16 2.58
CA LEU A 165 6.98 3.39 3.67
C LEU A 165 6.95 1.91 3.25
N GLY A 166 8.13 1.30 3.04
CA GLY A 166 8.23 -0.03 2.42
C GLY A 166 8.40 0.06 0.90
N ASP A 167 7.86 -0.90 0.16
CA ASP A 167 8.14 -1.17 -1.26
C ASP A 167 6.91 -1.15 -2.18
N SER A 168 5.76 -0.74 -1.68
CA SER A 168 4.67 -0.23 -2.52
C SER A 168 5.13 1.01 -3.31
N ARG A 169 4.70 1.15 -4.56
CA ARG A 169 5.18 2.19 -5.47
C ARG A 169 4.05 2.99 -6.13
N ALA A 170 4.28 4.29 -6.28
CA ALA A 170 3.47 5.22 -7.05
C ALA A 170 4.16 5.61 -8.37
N VAL A 171 3.45 5.52 -9.50
CA VAL A 171 3.98 5.83 -10.84
C VAL A 171 3.02 6.75 -11.59
N LEU A 172 3.52 7.90 -12.04
CA LEU A 172 2.80 8.86 -12.87
C LEU A 172 2.93 8.49 -14.36
N GLY A 173 1.79 8.47 -15.05
CA GLY A 173 1.74 8.52 -16.51
C GLY A 173 1.73 9.97 -16.99
N LYS A 174 2.83 10.40 -17.62
CA LYS A 174 3.01 11.78 -18.10
C LYS A 174 3.02 11.84 -19.61
N LYS A 175 2.21 12.71 -20.20
CA LYS A 175 2.24 12.95 -21.65
C LYS A 175 3.53 13.67 -22.04
N VAL A 176 4.28 13.09 -22.98
CA VAL A 176 5.54 13.62 -23.48
C VAL A 176 5.49 13.87 -24.99
N GLY A 177 6.17 14.93 -25.43
CA GLY A 177 6.25 15.31 -26.83
C GLY A 177 4.91 15.73 -27.45
N ARG A 178 4.93 15.99 -28.76
CA ARG A 178 3.74 16.38 -29.54
C ARG A 178 2.93 15.19 -30.07
N THR A 179 3.53 13.99 -30.06
CA THR A 179 2.96 12.75 -30.59
C THR A 179 1.99 12.08 -29.61
N GLY A 180 1.88 12.58 -28.37
CA GLY A 180 1.00 12.02 -27.35
C GLY A 180 1.49 10.71 -26.75
N GLN A 181 2.79 10.45 -26.81
CA GLN A 181 3.41 9.35 -26.06
C GLN A 181 3.27 9.57 -24.55
N ILE A 182 3.25 8.47 -23.80
CA ILE A 182 3.18 8.47 -22.35
C ILE A 182 4.51 7.97 -21.79
N ALA A 183 5.09 8.69 -20.84
CA ALA A 183 6.29 8.30 -20.12
C ALA A 183 5.93 8.00 -18.66
N ALA A 184 6.50 6.92 -18.13
CA ALA A 184 6.40 6.62 -16.72
C ALA A 184 7.41 7.43 -15.89
N GLU A 185 6.92 8.04 -14.81
CA GLU A 185 7.72 8.76 -13.84
C GLU A 185 7.41 8.21 -12.45
N GLN A 186 8.40 7.61 -11.77
CA GLN A 186 8.21 7.09 -10.42
C GLN A 186 8.16 8.23 -9.40
N LEU A 187 7.16 8.19 -8.53
CA LEU A 187 6.88 9.24 -7.53
C LEU A 187 7.20 8.82 -6.09
N SER A 188 7.68 7.61 -5.86
CA SER A 188 7.95 7.08 -4.52
C SER A 188 9.35 6.47 -4.42
N SER A 189 10.00 6.65 -3.27
CA SER A 189 11.19 5.88 -2.92
C SER A 189 10.77 4.50 -2.42
N GLU A 190 11.56 3.49 -2.75
CA GLU A 190 11.35 2.12 -2.24
C GLU A 190 12.36 1.82 -1.15
N HIS A 191 11.88 1.17 -0.09
CA HIS A 191 12.64 0.85 1.11
C HIS A 191 12.81 -0.67 1.20
N ASN A 192 13.33 -1.28 0.14
CA ASN A 192 13.55 -2.73 0.02
C ASN A 192 15.06 -3.03 0.03
N ALA A 193 15.48 -4.05 0.78
CA ALA A 193 16.88 -4.45 0.91
C ALA A 193 17.50 -4.98 -0.39
N ASN A 194 16.70 -5.26 -1.43
CA ASN A 194 17.21 -5.56 -2.77
C ASN A 194 17.73 -4.32 -3.51
N GLU A 195 17.41 -3.11 -3.03
CA GLU A 195 18.03 -1.86 -3.48
C GLU A 195 19.37 -1.62 -2.78
N GLU A 196 20.42 -1.36 -3.56
CA GLU A 196 21.77 -1.15 -3.01
C GLU A 196 21.83 0.07 -2.07
N GLY A 197 21.15 1.16 -2.44
CA GLY A 197 21.10 2.36 -1.60
C GLY A 197 20.50 2.08 -0.22
N VAL A 198 19.47 1.23 -0.14
CA VAL A 198 18.83 0.84 1.12
C VAL A 198 19.76 -0.05 1.95
N ARG A 199 20.53 -0.95 1.31
CA ARG A 199 21.55 -1.75 2.02
C ARG A 199 22.61 -0.86 2.65
N GLN A 200 23.13 0.10 1.89
CA GLN A 200 24.15 1.03 2.39
C GLN A 200 23.60 1.92 3.52
N GLU A 201 22.35 2.39 3.41
CA GLU A 201 21.68 3.14 4.48
C GLU A 201 21.61 2.30 5.76
N LEU A 202 21.13 1.05 5.68
CA LEU A 202 21.03 0.13 6.83
C LEU A 202 22.39 -0.13 7.48
N MET A 203 23.42 -0.44 6.67
CA MET A 203 24.78 -0.65 7.17
C MET A 203 25.35 0.60 7.86
N SER A 204 25.05 1.80 7.34
CA SER A 204 25.51 3.06 7.94
C SER A 204 24.83 3.38 9.27
N GLN A 205 23.55 3.01 9.44
CA GLN A 205 22.77 3.24 10.65
C GLN A 205 23.11 2.22 11.75
N HIS A 206 23.59 1.03 11.35
CA HIS A 206 23.94 -0.08 12.23
C HIS A 206 25.38 -0.58 11.99
N PRO A 207 26.41 0.27 12.19
CA PRO A 207 27.80 -0.09 11.90
C PRO A 207 28.32 -1.27 12.74
N ASP A 208 27.71 -1.50 13.91
CA ASP A 208 28.07 -2.56 14.86
C ASP A 208 27.28 -3.86 14.65
N ASP A 209 26.38 -3.92 13.66
CA ASP A 209 25.56 -5.09 13.34
C ASP A 209 25.91 -5.65 11.95
N PRO A 210 26.93 -6.52 11.84
CA PRO A 210 27.32 -7.10 10.56
C PRO A 210 26.24 -7.99 9.92
N GLN A 211 25.18 -8.31 10.66
CA GLN A 211 24.06 -9.12 10.20
C GLN A 211 22.83 -8.26 9.85
N ILE A 212 22.93 -6.92 9.86
CA ILE A 212 21.81 -6.02 9.57
C ILE A 212 21.16 -6.32 8.22
N VAL A 213 21.96 -6.71 7.23
CA VAL A 213 21.51 -7.14 5.91
C VAL A 213 22.13 -8.49 5.58
N ALA A 214 21.30 -9.46 5.18
CA ALA A 214 21.74 -10.81 4.84
C ALA A 214 21.11 -11.29 3.53
N LEU A 215 21.91 -11.91 2.67
CA LEU A 215 21.43 -12.60 1.48
C LEU A 215 20.94 -14.00 1.85
N LYS A 216 19.64 -14.27 1.71
CA LYS A 216 19.04 -15.59 1.97
C LYS A 216 18.25 -16.06 0.76
N HIS A 217 18.57 -17.25 0.26
CA HIS A 217 17.93 -17.85 -0.91
C HIS A 217 17.91 -16.90 -2.12
N GLY A 218 19.00 -16.16 -2.35
CA GLY A 218 19.11 -15.21 -3.47
C GLY A 218 18.38 -13.88 -3.29
N VAL A 219 17.79 -13.63 -2.12
CA VAL A 219 17.06 -12.38 -1.82
C VAL A 219 17.68 -11.68 -0.61
N TRP A 220 17.92 -10.37 -0.73
CA TRP A 220 18.42 -9.57 0.38
C TRP A 220 17.32 -9.32 1.41
N ARG A 221 17.66 -9.48 2.69
CA ARG A 221 16.72 -9.34 3.81
C ARG A 221 17.37 -8.62 4.99
N VAL A 222 16.61 -7.75 5.64
CA VAL A 222 16.95 -7.12 6.92
C VAL A 222 16.94 -8.18 8.02
N LYS A 223 18.07 -8.32 8.74
CA LYS A 223 18.37 -9.39 9.71
C LYS A 223 18.09 -10.81 9.19
N GLY A 224 18.04 -10.98 7.87
CA GLY A 224 17.67 -12.25 7.25
C GLY A 224 16.21 -12.66 7.46
N ILE A 225 15.30 -11.74 7.80
CA ILE A 225 13.88 -12.03 8.06
C ILE A 225 12.99 -11.39 6.99
N ILE A 226 13.02 -10.06 6.86
CA ILE A 226 12.08 -9.27 6.05
C ILE A 226 12.81 -8.53 4.93
N GLN A 227 12.13 -8.23 3.81
CA GLN A 227 12.74 -7.52 2.68
C GLN A 227 12.70 -6.01 2.82
N VAL A 228 11.72 -5.45 3.54
CA VAL A 228 11.61 -4.00 3.72
C VAL A 228 12.42 -3.49 4.91
N SER A 229 12.97 -2.27 4.79
CA SER A 229 13.66 -1.54 5.85
C SER A 229 12.75 -0.57 6.61
N ARG A 230 11.54 -0.34 6.08
CA ARG A 230 10.55 0.56 6.69
C ARG A 230 9.15 -0.03 6.63
N SER A 231 8.41 0.08 7.72
CA SER A 231 7.03 -0.41 7.85
C SER A 231 6.33 0.23 9.05
N LEU A 232 5.00 0.19 9.06
CA LEU A 232 4.22 0.33 10.30
C LEU A 232 4.11 -1.04 10.97
N GLY A 233 4.08 -1.10 12.31
CA GLY A 233 4.08 -2.37 13.04
C GLY A 233 5.46 -3.00 13.13
N ASP A 234 5.58 -4.33 12.98
CA ASP A 234 6.84 -5.07 13.16
C ASP A 234 7.55 -4.72 14.49
N ALA A 235 6.77 -4.60 15.58
CA ALA A 235 7.25 -4.13 16.87
C ALA A 235 8.44 -4.95 17.40
N TYR A 236 8.51 -6.24 17.07
CA TYR A 236 9.63 -7.14 17.41
C TYR A 236 10.99 -6.77 16.78
N LEU A 237 11.01 -5.93 15.74
CA LEU A 237 12.22 -5.38 15.11
C LEU A 237 12.49 -3.92 15.53
N LYS A 238 11.57 -3.30 16.26
CA LYS A 238 11.68 -1.91 16.72
C LYS A 238 11.99 -1.82 18.21
N HIS A 239 11.46 -2.75 19.01
CA HIS A 239 11.66 -2.79 20.45
C HIS A 239 12.02 -4.20 20.92
N THR A 240 13.13 -4.32 21.64
CA THR A 240 13.65 -5.59 22.17
C THR A 240 12.68 -6.34 23.06
N GLN A 241 11.84 -5.61 23.81
CA GLN A 241 10.84 -6.21 24.70
C GLN A 241 9.84 -7.13 23.98
N TYR A 242 9.67 -6.96 22.67
CA TYR A 242 8.78 -7.78 21.86
C TYR A 242 9.50 -8.92 21.11
N ASN A 243 10.82 -9.02 21.23
CA ASN A 243 11.62 -10.08 20.63
C ASN A 243 11.98 -11.16 21.67
N THR A 244 11.00 -11.98 22.05
CA THR A 244 11.15 -12.97 23.13
C THR A 244 10.68 -14.37 22.71
N GLU A 245 10.73 -15.32 23.65
CA GLU A 245 10.20 -16.66 23.48
C GLU A 245 8.69 -16.74 23.20
N ARG A 246 7.95 -15.64 23.47
CA ARG A 246 6.50 -15.54 23.26
C ARG A 246 6.10 -15.46 21.79
N ILE A 247 6.99 -14.97 20.92
CA ILE A 247 6.76 -14.95 19.47
C ILE A 247 7.37 -16.19 18.80
N LYS A 248 6.83 -16.56 17.64
CA LYS A 248 7.26 -17.76 16.90
C LYS A 248 8.76 -17.70 16.55
N PRO A 249 9.49 -18.83 16.60
CA PRO A 249 10.94 -18.87 16.35
C PRO A 249 11.38 -18.23 15.02
N LYS A 250 10.55 -18.31 13.98
CA LYS A 250 10.87 -17.72 12.65
C LYS A 250 11.00 -16.19 12.65
N PHE A 251 10.46 -15.50 13.66
CA PHE A 251 10.56 -14.04 13.82
C PHE A 251 11.60 -13.64 14.87
N ARG A 252 12.11 -14.60 15.65
CA ARG A 252 13.00 -14.28 16.76
C ARG A 252 14.39 -13.95 16.24
N LEU A 253 14.98 -12.86 16.74
CA LEU A 253 16.38 -12.56 16.51
C LEU A 253 17.22 -13.31 17.55
N SER A 254 18.35 -13.86 17.13
CA SER A 254 19.26 -14.56 18.05
C SER A 254 20.00 -13.61 18.98
N GLU A 255 20.23 -12.37 18.54
CA GLU A 255 20.98 -11.35 19.26
C GLU A 255 20.10 -10.15 19.60
N PRO A 256 20.24 -9.56 20.80
CA PRO A 256 19.54 -8.33 21.16
C PRO A 256 20.04 -7.15 20.33
N PHE A 257 19.19 -6.13 20.15
CA PHE A 257 19.52 -4.90 19.42
C PHE A 257 19.22 -3.69 20.29
N SER A 258 20.06 -2.65 20.25
CA SER A 258 19.85 -1.44 21.07
C SER A 258 19.13 -0.31 20.32
N LYS A 259 19.08 -0.39 18.98
CA LYS A 259 18.44 0.59 18.09
C LYS A 259 17.36 -0.09 17.26
N PRO A 260 16.22 0.56 16.97
CA PRO A 260 15.21 0.03 16.07
C PRO A 260 15.83 -0.37 14.73
N ILE A 261 15.56 -1.58 14.26
CA ILE A 261 16.07 -2.13 12.99
C ILE A 261 15.24 -1.63 11.81
N LEU A 262 13.94 -1.43 12.02
CA LEU A 262 13.03 -0.86 11.02
C LEU A 262 12.57 0.53 11.44
N SER A 263 12.29 1.38 10.46
CA SER A 263 11.75 2.72 10.68
C SER A 263 10.28 2.83 10.23
N ALA A 264 9.49 3.60 10.98
CA ALA A 264 8.13 4.00 10.59
C ALA A 264 8.08 5.39 9.92
N ASN A 265 9.23 6.01 9.64
CA ASN A 265 9.30 7.35 9.04
C ASN A 265 9.16 7.28 7.50
N PRO A 266 8.07 7.83 6.92
CA PRO A 266 7.86 7.77 5.47
C PRO A 266 8.81 8.71 4.72
N SER A 267 9.19 8.30 3.51
CA SER A 267 9.75 9.22 2.52
C SER A 267 8.60 9.92 1.81
N ILE A 268 8.61 11.26 1.83
CA ILE A 268 7.52 12.09 1.32
C ILE A 268 8.04 12.99 0.20
N ILE A 269 7.34 12.99 -0.94
CA ILE A 269 7.51 14.00 -1.97
C ILE A 269 6.24 14.83 -2.12
N SER A 270 6.39 16.06 -2.60
CA SER A 270 5.28 16.90 -3.03
C SER A 270 5.49 17.39 -4.47
N ARG A 271 4.40 17.49 -5.22
CA ARG A 271 4.40 17.95 -6.63
C ARG A 271 3.14 18.74 -6.92
N CYS A 272 3.29 19.88 -7.58
CA CYS A 272 2.16 20.56 -8.19
C CYS A 272 1.77 19.84 -9.50
N LEU A 273 0.52 19.36 -9.58
CA LEU A 273 0.02 18.63 -10.74
C LEU A 273 -0.05 19.53 -11.98
N GLN A 274 0.51 19.03 -13.07
CA GLN A 274 0.59 19.72 -14.36
C GLN A 274 -0.46 19.20 -15.35
N PRO A 275 -0.85 19.98 -16.37
CA PRO A 275 -1.77 19.51 -17.41
C PRO A 275 -1.27 18.28 -18.20
N SER A 276 0.04 18.01 -18.20
CA SER A 276 0.64 16.83 -18.82
C SER A 276 0.61 15.58 -17.93
N ASP A 277 0.24 15.71 -16.65
CA ASP A 277 0.11 14.61 -15.71
C ASP A 277 -1.27 13.95 -15.94
N CYS A 278 -1.29 12.75 -16.54
CA CYS A 278 -2.54 12.16 -17.04
C CYS A 278 -3.26 11.27 -16.02
N PHE A 279 -2.51 10.46 -15.28
CA PHE A 279 -3.02 9.52 -14.27
C PHE A 279 -1.86 9.05 -13.38
N ILE A 280 -2.17 8.52 -12.20
CA ILE A 280 -1.17 8.02 -11.26
C ILE A 280 -1.60 6.62 -10.82
N ILE A 281 -0.67 5.67 -10.89
CA ILE A 281 -0.87 4.29 -10.45
C ILE A 281 -0.28 4.15 -9.05
N PHE A 282 -1.12 3.82 -8.07
CA PHE A 282 -0.68 3.37 -6.74
C PHE A 282 -0.85 1.85 -6.66
N ALA A 283 0.23 1.12 -6.33
CA ALA A 283 0.14 -0.32 -6.15
C ALA A 283 1.16 -0.92 -5.18
N SER A 284 0.80 -2.08 -4.60
CA SER A 284 1.69 -2.94 -3.81
C SER A 284 2.74 -3.63 -4.68
N ASP A 285 3.75 -4.23 -4.03
CA ASP A 285 4.89 -4.86 -4.70
C ASP A 285 4.46 -5.95 -5.69
N GLY A 286 3.37 -6.67 -5.42
CA GLY A 286 2.91 -7.72 -6.31
C GLY A 286 2.38 -7.20 -7.65
N LEU A 287 2.23 -5.89 -7.90
CA LEU A 287 2.17 -5.39 -9.29
C LEU A 287 3.58 -5.26 -9.88
N TRP A 288 4.46 -4.60 -9.14
CA TRP A 288 5.78 -4.13 -9.59
C TRP A 288 6.83 -5.23 -9.70
N GLU A 289 6.63 -6.36 -9.02
CA GLU A 289 7.40 -7.59 -9.23
C GLU A 289 7.20 -8.18 -10.63
N HIS A 290 6.12 -7.80 -11.32
CA HIS A 290 5.74 -8.38 -12.60
C HIS A 290 5.78 -7.39 -13.76
N LEU A 291 5.38 -6.14 -13.54
CA LEU A 291 5.37 -5.13 -14.60
C LEU A 291 6.40 -4.03 -14.34
N SER A 292 7.10 -3.61 -15.39
CA SER A 292 7.88 -2.37 -15.33
C SER A 292 6.96 -1.15 -15.28
N ASN A 293 7.48 -0.04 -14.77
CA ASN A 293 6.78 1.24 -14.71
C ASN A 293 6.20 1.64 -16.08
N GLN A 294 7.00 1.52 -17.14
CA GLN A 294 6.59 1.89 -18.50
C GLN A 294 5.49 0.98 -19.05
N GLN A 295 5.61 -0.35 -18.86
CA GLN A 295 4.55 -1.29 -19.28
C GLN A 295 3.21 -0.98 -18.59
N ALA A 296 3.25 -0.68 -17.28
CA ALA A 296 2.04 -0.36 -16.53
C ALA A 296 1.37 0.91 -17.05
N VAL A 297 2.15 1.98 -17.25
CA VAL A 297 1.65 3.25 -17.80
C VAL A 297 1.10 3.07 -19.23
N GLU A 298 1.75 2.28 -20.07
CA GLU A 298 1.26 1.98 -21.42
C GLU A 298 -0.06 1.19 -21.40
N ILE A 299 -0.23 0.23 -20.49
CA ILE A 299 -1.48 -0.52 -20.34
C ILE A 299 -2.62 0.42 -19.97
N VAL A 300 -2.41 1.35 -19.02
CA VAL A 300 -3.44 2.33 -18.62
C VAL A 300 -3.73 3.32 -19.75
N HIS A 301 -2.70 3.81 -20.44
CA HIS A 301 -2.86 4.78 -21.53
C HIS A 301 -3.54 4.20 -22.78
N SER A 302 -3.27 2.94 -23.11
CA SER A 302 -3.81 2.27 -24.32
C SER A 302 -5.27 1.84 -24.20
N HIS A 303 -5.84 1.83 -23.00
CA HIS A 303 -7.21 1.41 -22.76
C HIS A 303 -8.03 2.58 -22.22
N GLN A 304 -9.30 2.67 -22.62
CA GLN A 304 -10.23 3.65 -22.04
C GLN A 304 -10.23 3.51 -20.50
N ARG A 305 -10.41 4.63 -19.79
CA ARG A 305 -10.29 4.75 -18.33
C ARG A 305 -11.02 3.65 -17.53
N ALA A 306 -12.10 3.08 -18.05
CA ALA A 306 -12.82 1.97 -17.42
C ALA A 306 -12.02 0.64 -17.49
N GLY A 307 -11.79 0.02 -16.33
CA GLY A 307 -11.13 -1.28 -16.21
C GLY A 307 -9.60 -1.26 -16.30
N SER A 308 -8.95 -0.09 -16.24
CA SER A 308 -7.48 0.05 -16.24
C SER A 308 -6.83 -0.74 -15.10
N ALA A 309 -7.33 -0.59 -13.87
CA ALA A 309 -6.82 -1.32 -12.71
C ALA A 309 -6.96 -2.85 -12.88
N LYS A 310 -8.12 -3.30 -13.38
CA LYS A 310 -8.37 -4.72 -13.68
C LYS A 310 -7.40 -5.27 -14.73
N ARG A 311 -7.13 -4.49 -15.78
CA ARG A 311 -6.20 -4.89 -16.87
C ARG A 311 -4.77 -5.00 -16.37
N LEU A 312 -4.33 -4.07 -15.53
CA LEU A 312 -3.01 -4.13 -14.91
C LEU A 312 -2.84 -5.41 -14.08
N ILE A 313 -3.83 -5.76 -13.24
CA ILE A 313 -3.78 -7.03 -12.48
C ILE A 313 -3.73 -8.24 -13.42
N LYS A 314 -4.57 -8.26 -14.46
CA LYS A 314 -4.54 -9.37 -15.44
C LYS A 314 -3.19 -9.49 -16.12
N ALA A 315 -2.57 -8.39 -16.53
CA ALA A 315 -1.24 -8.38 -17.13
C ALA A 315 -0.19 -8.91 -16.14
N ALA A 316 -0.22 -8.46 -14.88
CA ALA A 316 0.67 -8.94 -13.83
C ALA A 316 0.52 -10.45 -13.58
N LEU A 317 -0.71 -10.95 -13.50
CA LEU A 317 -1.01 -12.39 -13.36
C LEU A 317 -0.50 -13.21 -14.56
N HIS A 318 -0.65 -12.70 -15.79
CA HIS A 318 -0.11 -13.36 -16.97
C HIS A 318 1.42 -13.45 -16.92
N GLU A 319 2.09 -12.36 -16.55
CA GLU A 319 3.54 -12.33 -16.42
C GLU A 319 4.04 -13.20 -15.26
N ALA A 320 3.32 -13.25 -14.14
CA ALA A 320 3.59 -14.18 -13.05
C ALA A 320 3.49 -15.65 -13.48
N ALA A 321 2.45 -16.00 -14.25
CA ALA A 321 2.28 -17.34 -14.79
C ALA A 321 3.43 -17.70 -15.73
N ARG A 322 3.85 -16.75 -16.58
CA ARG A 322 4.99 -16.91 -17.49
C ARG A 322 6.30 -17.14 -16.74
N LYS A 323 6.59 -16.34 -15.70
CA LYS A 323 7.80 -16.49 -14.86
C LYS A 323 7.85 -17.84 -14.11
N ARG A 324 6.69 -18.45 -13.86
CA ARG A 324 6.55 -19.77 -13.22
C ARG A 324 6.38 -20.92 -14.22
N GLU A 325 6.55 -20.66 -15.52
CA GLU A 325 6.41 -21.64 -16.60
C GLU A 325 5.07 -22.40 -16.55
N MET A 326 3.98 -21.70 -16.20
CA MET A 326 2.66 -22.31 -16.01
C MET A 326 1.55 -21.55 -16.72
N ARG A 327 0.40 -22.21 -16.90
CA ARG A 327 -0.78 -21.56 -17.50
C ARG A 327 -1.43 -20.63 -16.49
N TYR A 328 -1.99 -19.52 -16.98
CA TYR A 328 -2.80 -18.60 -16.19
C TYR A 328 -3.94 -19.32 -15.44
N SER A 329 -4.61 -20.25 -16.10
CA SER A 329 -5.69 -21.06 -15.50
C SER A 329 -5.23 -21.91 -14.32
N ASP A 330 -3.96 -22.29 -14.30
CA ASP A 330 -3.39 -23.14 -13.26
C ASP A 330 -2.90 -22.26 -12.11
N LEU A 331 -2.30 -21.10 -12.40
CA LEU A 331 -1.97 -20.08 -11.41
C LEU A 331 -3.19 -19.67 -10.56
N MET A 332 -4.33 -19.44 -11.20
CA MET A 332 -5.59 -19.10 -10.52
C MET A 332 -6.16 -20.24 -9.65
N LYS A 333 -5.63 -21.47 -9.79
CA LYS A 333 -6.00 -22.64 -9.00
C LYS A 333 -4.96 -23.01 -7.95
N ILE A 334 -3.78 -22.38 -7.94
CA ILE A 334 -2.75 -22.67 -6.94
C ILE A 334 -3.29 -22.24 -5.57
N ASP A 335 -3.17 -23.15 -4.63
CA ASP A 335 -3.64 -22.98 -3.27
C ASP A 335 -2.93 -21.80 -2.58
N LYS A 336 -3.64 -20.67 -2.48
CA LYS A 336 -3.66 -19.58 -1.48
C LYS A 336 -2.38 -19.16 -0.74
N LYS A 337 -1.19 -19.51 -1.22
CA LYS A 337 0.12 -19.14 -0.64
C LYS A 337 0.96 -18.27 -1.55
N MET A 338 0.50 -18.03 -2.79
CA MET A 338 1.39 -17.59 -3.86
C MET A 338 0.69 -16.82 -4.99
N CYS A 339 -0.48 -16.21 -4.76
CA CYS A 339 -1.06 -15.28 -5.73
C CYS A 339 -0.56 -13.86 -5.48
N LEU A 340 -0.53 -13.05 -6.55
CA LEU A 340 -0.08 -11.67 -6.52
C LEU A 340 -0.88 -10.85 -5.51
N ARG A 341 -0.18 -9.93 -4.87
CA ARG A 341 -0.75 -8.81 -4.11
C ARG A 341 -0.82 -7.65 -5.07
N SER A 342 -1.99 -7.35 -5.59
CA SER A 342 -2.09 -6.19 -6.47
C SER A 342 -3.35 -5.46 -6.10
N LEU A 343 -3.18 -4.46 -5.26
CA LEU A 343 -4.12 -3.35 -5.19
C LEU A 343 -3.65 -2.32 -6.20
N ILE A 344 -4.51 -1.89 -7.10
CA ILE A 344 -4.16 -0.91 -8.13
C ILE A 344 -5.18 0.20 -8.09
N MET A 345 -4.72 1.43 -7.95
CA MET A 345 -5.55 2.63 -8.02
C MET A 345 -5.03 3.51 -9.14
N SER A 346 -5.85 3.79 -10.17
CA SER A 346 -5.47 4.57 -11.36
C SER A 346 -6.52 5.59 -11.73
#